data_AF-A0A8S3QM31-F1
#
_entry.id   AF-A0A8S3QM31-F1
#
_cell.length_a   1.000
_cell.length_b   1.000
_cell.length_c   1.000
_cell.angle_alpha   90.00
_cell.angle_beta   90.00
_cell.angle_gamma   90.00
#
_symmetry.space_group_name_H-M   'P 1'
#
loop_
_entity.id
_entity.type
_entity.pdbx_description
1 polymer ?
#
loop_
_entity_poly.entity_id
_entity_poly.type
_entity_poly.pdbx_seq_one_letter_code
_entity_poly.pdbx_strand_id
1 'polypeptide(L)'
;MFSSIDSISISSWNVHGLGQKHRDPDFLELINHDINILIETWKGVEPDVQIPEYNYYCKQRTKANKAKRNSGGIIVYYKKKFEKGITYLKNVTKSQNRLWMKLDKSFFGLQDDLYICGIYIPPKNSPHYNNEYEGLESEISFLSSKGNFLLMGDFNSRVSNYSDFVANDENNINLTHILPDNYKSDFQLTRKSQDKIINPQGRDLLDLCVSAQLRILNGRFIGDLLGNMTFFSMKGCSVVDYAITSESLLSSVNYFIVKTPSYFSDHNQIVTHLKCDGKLPNINNINKKIDFEFKWTNTSKLLLENELNEKYIYEELNNFQQTNFENTQDGLNRATDLISDIYITLSHKCMRKRYFKKKRKRISNWTDSNFFALRSTFNLYSKKLKLSPFDQSIRLKYFFYSKQLKTVSKLKKRI
;
A
#
# COMPACT_ATOMS: atom_id res chain seq x y z
N MET A 1 3.62 5.03 26.92
CA MET A 1 2.45 5.67 26.27
C MET A 1 2.24 4.95 24.94
N PHE A 2 1.18 4.16 24.78
CA PHE A 2 0.95 3.41 23.53
C PHE A 2 0.74 4.40 22.37
N SER A 3 1.32 4.13 21.20
CA SER A 3 1.00 4.90 19.99
C SER A 3 -0.35 4.42 19.42
N SER A 4 -1.24 5.34 19.08
CA SER A 4 -2.53 5.00 18.48
C SER A 4 -2.39 4.75 16.97
N ILE A 5 -3.27 3.90 16.44
CA ILE A 5 -3.49 3.72 15.00
C ILE A 5 -4.81 4.43 14.68
N ASP A 6 -4.74 5.71 14.33
CA ASP A 6 -5.93 6.50 14.00
C ASP A 6 -6.40 6.26 12.55
N SER A 7 -5.48 5.77 11.70
CA SER A 7 -5.79 5.37 10.33
C SER A 7 -4.74 4.42 9.77
N ILE A 8 -5.13 3.67 8.74
CA ILE A 8 -4.23 2.82 7.97
C ILE A 8 -4.30 3.17 6.49
N SER A 9 -3.13 3.27 5.85
CA SER A 9 -2.99 3.51 4.41
C SER A 9 -2.74 2.20 3.65
N ILE A 10 -3.62 1.86 2.72
CA ILE A 10 -3.56 0.63 1.94
C ILE A 10 -3.48 1.02 0.47
N SER A 11 -2.41 0.62 -0.21
CA SER A 11 -2.21 0.88 -1.63
C SER A 11 -2.33 -0.38 -2.48
N SER A 12 -2.76 -0.21 -3.72
CA SER A 12 -2.69 -1.25 -4.75
C SER A 12 -2.14 -0.69 -6.05
N TRP A 13 -1.25 -1.46 -6.69
CA TRP A 13 -0.58 -1.03 -7.91
C TRP A 13 -0.20 -2.22 -8.79
N ASN A 14 -0.77 -2.30 -9.99
CA ASN A 14 -0.19 -3.12 -11.06
C ASN A 14 1.15 -2.50 -11.47
N VAL A 15 2.25 -3.16 -11.11
CA VAL A 15 3.59 -2.64 -11.34
C VAL A 15 4.17 -3.09 -12.68
N HIS A 16 3.47 -3.91 -13.46
CA HIS A 16 3.94 -4.40 -14.77
C HIS A 16 5.40 -4.87 -14.73
N GLY A 17 5.64 -5.91 -13.93
CA GLY A 17 6.95 -6.49 -13.63
C GLY A 17 7.73 -5.71 -12.56
N LEU A 18 7.93 -6.32 -11.39
CA LEU A 18 8.62 -5.68 -10.27
C LEU A 18 10.13 -5.51 -10.54
N GLY A 19 10.79 -6.51 -11.14
CA GLY A 19 12.22 -6.47 -11.44
C GLY A 19 13.07 -5.99 -10.25
N GLN A 20 13.81 -4.89 -10.44
CA GLN A 20 14.63 -4.20 -9.43
C GLN A 20 13.99 -2.89 -8.92
N LYS A 21 12.69 -2.66 -9.17
CA LYS A 21 11.98 -1.43 -8.73
C LYS A 21 11.96 -1.32 -7.21
N HIS A 22 11.82 -2.43 -6.49
CA HIS A 22 11.88 -2.51 -5.02
C HIS A 22 13.20 -2.05 -4.38
N ARG A 23 14.24 -1.74 -5.18
CA ARG A 23 15.52 -1.15 -4.72
C ARG A 23 15.68 0.31 -5.14
N ASP A 24 14.73 0.84 -5.91
CA ASP A 24 14.74 2.24 -6.37
C ASP A 24 14.18 3.15 -5.27
N PRO A 25 14.94 4.16 -4.80
CA PRO A 25 14.45 5.10 -3.81
C PRO A 25 13.16 5.83 -4.22
N ASP A 26 13.03 6.21 -5.50
CA ASP A 26 11.82 6.89 -6.00
C ASP A 26 10.61 5.92 -5.97
N PHE A 27 10.83 4.62 -6.18
CA PHE A 27 9.77 3.63 -6.10
C PHE A 27 9.39 3.35 -4.64
N LEU A 28 10.38 3.22 -3.75
CA LEU A 28 10.17 3.01 -2.32
C LEU A 28 9.40 4.16 -1.67
N GLU A 29 9.64 5.40 -2.11
CA GLU A 29 8.85 6.57 -1.68
C GLU A 29 7.38 6.43 -2.08
N LEU A 30 7.10 5.95 -3.29
CA LEU A 30 5.73 5.73 -3.78
C LEU A 30 5.00 4.59 -3.06
N ILE A 31 5.72 3.57 -2.58
CA ILE A 31 5.13 2.45 -1.84
C ILE A 31 5.34 2.56 -0.32
N ASN A 32 5.50 3.77 0.20
CA ASN A 32 5.62 4.01 1.64
C ASN A 32 4.25 4.08 2.35
N HIS A 33 3.40 3.10 2.09
CA HIS A 33 2.10 2.94 2.77
C HIS A 33 2.17 1.84 3.82
N ASP A 34 1.18 1.77 4.70
CA ASP A 34 1.14 0.77 5.76
C ASP A 34 1.00 -0.65 5.21
N ILE A 35 0.20 -0.80 4.15
CA ILE A 35 0.04 -2.01 3.36
C ILE A 35 0.15 -1.64 1.87
N ASN A 36 0.89 -2.41 1.08
CA ASN A 36 1.07 -2.21 -0.35
C ASN A 36 0.85 -3.51 -1.12
N ILE A 37 -0.15 -3.54 -1.98
CA ILE A 37 -0.51 -4.66 -2.84
C ILE A 37 0.09 -4.41 -4.23
N LEU A 38 1.15 -5.13 -4.58
CA LEU A 38 1.77 -5.04 -5.90
C LEU A 38 1.31 -6.20 -6.77
N ILE A 39 0.82 -5.86 -7.95
CA ILE A 39 0.24 -6.79 -8.93
C ILE A 39 1.13 -6.87 -10.17
N GLU A 40 1.08 -8.02 -10.86
CA GLU A 40 1.95 -8.33 -11.98
C GLU A 40 3.43 -8.21 -11.61
N THR A 41 3.81 -8.78 -10.47
CA THR A 41 5.18 -8.68 -9.97
C THR A 41 6.16 -9.47 -10.83
N TRP A 42 5.68 -10.51 -11.52
CA TRP A 42 6.44 -11.40 -12.41
C TRP A 42 7.65 -12.04 -11.73
N LYS A 43 7.57 -12.21 -10.41
CA LYS A 43 8.59 -12.85 -9.60
C LYS A 43 8.41 -14.38 -9.62
N GLY A 44 9.53 -15.10 -9.58
CA GLY A 44 9.55 -16.57 -9.54
C GLY A 44 9.60 -17.08 -8.11
N VAL A 45 9.94 -18.37 -7.99
CA VAL A 45 10.17 -19.05 -6.70
C VAL A 45 11.25 -18.31 -5.90
N GLU A 46 11.01 -18.14 -4.60
CA GLU A 46 11.92 -17.51 -3.63
C GLU A 46 12.47 -16.15 -4.09
N PRO A 47 11.59 -15.17 -4.33
CA PRO A 47 12.03 -13.94 -4.93
C PRO A 47 12.80 -13.09 -3.93
N ASP A 48 13.99 -12.63 -4.30
CA ASP A 48 14.71 -11.58 -3.58
C ASP A 48 13.96 -10.25 -3.78
N VAL A 49 13.08 -9.95 -2.81
CA VAL A 49 12.15 -8.82 -2.81
C VAL A 49 12.02 -8.18 -1.43
N GLN A 50 12.99 -8.42 -0.54
CA GLN A 50 12.98 -7.84 0.80
C GLN A 50 13.08 -6.31 0.72
N ILE A 51 12.22 -5.63 1.47
CA ILE A 51 12.27 -4.19 1.69
C ILE A 51 12.49 -3.96 3.19
N PRO A 52 13.42 -3.07 3.61
CA PRO A 52 13.57 -2.70 5.01
C PRO A 52 12.22 -2.25 5.60
N GLU A 53 11.96 -2.57 6.87
CA GLU A 53 10.73 -2.18 7.60
C GLU A 53 9.42 -2.85 7.16
N TYR A 54 9.43 -3.63 6.07
CA TYR A 54 8.27 -4.40 5.61
C TYR A 54 8.48 -5.90 5.79
N ASN A 55 7.40 -6.56 6.20
CA ASN A 55 7.20 -7.99 5.95
C ASN A 55 6.36 -8.14 4.67
N TYR A 56 6.34 -9.33 4.10
CA TYR A 56 5.61 -9.55 2.85
C TYR A 56 5.02 -10.94 2.74
N TYR A 57 3.90 -11.02 2.02
CA TYR A 57 3.35 -12.26 1.49
C TYR A 57 3.48 -12.24 -0.02
N CYS A 58 3.82 -13.40 -0.59
CA CYS A 58 3.96 -13.57 -2.04
C CYS A 58 3.04 -14.69 -2.51
N LYS A 59 2.29 -14.41 -3.58
CA LYS A 59 1.54 -15.41 -4.35
C LYS A 59 1.99 -15.31 -5.79
N GLN A 60 2.86 -16.24 -6.19
CA GLN A 60 3.36 -16.35 -7.56
C GLN A 60 2.36 -17.07 -8.46
N ARG A 61 2.39 -16.76 -9.75
CA ARG A 61 1.67 -17.55 -10.77
C ARG A 61 2.60 -18.59 -11.37
N THR A 62 2.09 -19.80 -11.60
CA THR A 62 2.84 -20.86 -12.27
C THR A 62 3.26 -20.38 -13.66
N LYS A 63 4.54 -20.54 -13.96
CA LYS A 63 5.10 -20.20 -15.26
C LYS A 63 4.55 -21.19 -16.30
N ALA A 64 3.95 -20.67 -17.37
CA ALA A 64 3.50 -21.52 -18.47
C ALA A 64 4.71 -22.19 -19.17
N ASN A 65 4.56 -23.44 -19.60
CA ASN A 65 5.66 -24.29 -20.12
C ASN A 65 6.49 -23.65 -21.24
N LYS A 66 5.87 -22.81 -22.09
CA LYS A 66 6.54 -22.14 -23.23
C LYS A 66 6.90 -20.67 -22.95
N ALA A 67 6.58 -20.14 -21.77
CA ALA A 67 6.82 -18.74 -21.47
C ALA A 67 8.31 -18.49 -21.22
N LYS A 68 8.90 -17.48 -21.90
CA LYS A 68 10.29 -17.08 -21.64
C LYS A 68 10.47 -16.46 -20.25
N ARG A 69 9.47 -15.72 -19.77
CA ARG A 69 9.46 -14.99 -18.50
C ARG A 69 8.27 -15.38 -17.63
N ASN A 70 8.41 -15.16 -16.32
CA ASN A 70 7.29 -15.21 -15.39
C ASN A 70 6.30 -14.08 -15.71
N SER A 71 5.05 -14.25 -15.30
CA SER A 71 3.97 -13.30 -15.54
C SER A 71 2.92 -13.40 -14.44
N GLY A 72 2.11 -12.37 -14.23
CA GLY A 72 1.18 -12.30 -13.09
C GLY A 72 1.91 -12.20 -11.75
N GLY A 73 1.30 -12.74 -10.70
CA GLY A 73 1.85 -12.76 -9.34
C GLY A 73 1.56 -11.49 -8.54
N ILE A 74 1.36 -11.68 -7.24
CA ILE A 74 0.96 -10.65 -6.27
C ILE A 74 1.93 -10.69 -5.10
N ILE A 75 2.43 -9.52 -4.70
CA ILE A 75 3.19 -9.36 -3.46
C ILE A 75 2.49 -8.31 -2.61
N VAL A 76 2.16 -8.67 -1.37
CA VAL A 76 1.64 -7.71 -0.40
C VAL A 76 2.73 -7.43 0.62
N TYR A 77 3.18 -6.18 0.67
CA TYR A 77 4.05 -5.67 1.73
C TYR A 77 3.22 -5.02 2.82
N TYR A 78 3.60 -5.22 4.08
CA TYR A 78 3.02 -4.49 5.21
C TYR A 78 4.09 -4.16 6.23
N LYS A 79 3.94 -3.02 6.92
CA LYS A 79 4.95 -2.57 7.88
C LYS A 79 5.06 -3.57 9.03
N LYS A 80 6.29 -3.89 9.43
CA LYS A 80 6.62 -4.86 10.50
C LYS A 80 5.88 -4.60 11.81
N LYS A 81 5.60 -3.34 12.14
CA LYS A 81 4.84 -2.95 13.34
C LYS A 81 3.40 -3.52 13.37
N PHE A 82 2.87 -3.96 12.23
CA PHE A 82 1.53 -4.53 12.11
C PHE A 82 1.51 -6.06 12.04
N GLU A 83 2.65 -6.74 12.16
CA GLU A 83 2.76 -8.20 12.07
C GLU A 83 1.72 -8.93 12.93
N LYS A 84 1.54 -8.50 14.19
CA LYS A 84 0.63 -9.16 15.14
C LYS A 84 -0.85 -9.01 14.77
N GLY A 85 -1.21 -8.00 13.98
CA GLY A 85 -2.59 -7.74 13.55
C GLY A 85 -2.92 -8.32 12.18
N ILE A 86 -1.94 -8.83 11.43
CA ILE A 86 -2.12 -9.26 10.04
C ILE A 86 -1.95 -10.78 9.93
N THR A 87 -2.89 -11.44 9.26
CA THR A 87 -2.82 -12.88 9.02
C THR A 87 -2.96 -13.21 7.53
N TYR A 88 -2.04 -14.02 6.99
CA TYR A 88 -2.16 -14.54 5.62
C TYR A 88 -3.16 -15.69 5.53
N LEU A 89 -4.20 -15.55 4.71
CA LEU A 89 -5.24 -16.55 4.50
C LEU A 89 -4.97 -17.42 3.26
N LYS A 90 -3.92 -18.27 3.33
CA LYS A 90 -3.47 -19.11 2.20
C LYS A 90 -4.55 -20.03 1.64
N ASN A 91 -5.45 -20.53 2.50
CA ASN A 91 -6.40 -21.58 2.17
C ASN A 91 -7.76 -21.06 1.68
N VAL A 92 -7.99 -19.74 1.69
CA VAL A 92 -9.26 -19.17 1.21
C VAL A 92 -9.39 -19.32 -0.31
N THR A 93 -8.30 -19.15 -1.04
CA THR A 93 -8.34 -19.16 -2.51
C THR A 93 -7.37 -20.16 -3.12
N LYS A 94 -7.89 -20.97 -4.04
CA LYS A 94 -7.08 -21.80 -4.95
C LYS A 94 -6.54 -21.00 -6.13
N SER A 95 -7.08 -19.82 -6.41
CA SER A 95 -6.62 -18.98 -7.52
C SER A 95 -5.22 -18.43 -7.24
N GLN A 96 -4.41 -18.35 -8.30
CA GLN A 96 -3.08 -17.72 -8.27
C GLN A 96 -3.15 -16.20 -8.52
N ASN A 97 -4.35 -15.72 -8.83
CA ASN A 97 -4.66 -14.35 -9.19
C ASN A 97 -5.25 -13.55 -8.01
N ARG A 98 -5.31 -14.16 -6.83
CA ARG A 98 -5.82 -13.55 -5.59
C ARG A 98 -4.94 -13.88 -4.39
N LEU A 99 -4.78 -12.91 -3.50
CA LEU A 99 -4.09 -13.04 -2.21
C LEU A 99 -4.95 -12.40 -1.12
N TRP A 100 -5.42 -13.22 -0.19
CA TRP A 100 -6.25 -12.79 0.94
C TRP A 100 -5.43 -12.62 2.22
N MET A 101 -5.66 -11.54 2.95
CA MET A 101 -5.16 -11.33 4.31
C MET A 101 -6.25 -10.79 5.22
N LYS A 102 -6.14 -11.06 6.51
CA LYS A 102 -7.03 -10.56 7.57
C LYS A 102 -6.32 -9.47 8.35
N LEU A 103 -7.02 -8.38 8.65
CA LEU A 103 -6.69 -7.41 9.68
C LEU A 103 -7.56 -7.69 10.89
N ASP A 104 -6.92 -7.93 12.03
CA ASP A 104 -7.59 -8.22 13.30
C ASP A 104 -8.28 -6.98 13.87
N LYS A 105 -9.58 -7.09 14.15
CA LYS A 105 -10.38 -5.98 14.64
C LYS A 105 -9.92 -5.41 15.97
N SER A 106 -9.42 -6.27 16.86
CA SER A 106 -8.98 -5.83 18.19
C SER A 106 -7.67 -5.06 18.09
N PHE A 107 -6.78 -5.51 17.22
CA PHE A 107 -5.50 -4.84 16.97
C PHE A 107 -5.69 -3.48 16.29
N PHE A 108 -6.54 -3.41 15.26
CA PHE A 108 -6.77 -2.19 14.48
C PHE A 108 -7.92 -1.31 15.00
N GLY A 109 -8.62 -1.72 16.08
CA GLY A 109 -9.77 -0.99 16.61
C GLY A 109 -10.89 -0.83 15.58
N LEU A 110 -11.20 -1.92 14.87
CA LEU A 110 -12.29 -1.98 13.89
C LEU A 110 -13.53 -2.60 14.55
N GLN A 111 -14.72 -2.36 13.98
CA GLN A 111 -15.95 -3.02 14.44
C GLN A 111 -15.90 -4.53 14.17
N ASP A 112 -15.47 -4.90 12.96
CA ASP A 112 -15.31 -6.28 12.51
C ASP A 112 -13.91 -6.53 11.94
N ASP A 113 -13.54 -7.80 11.81
CA ASP A 113 -12.31 -8.16 11.10
C ASP A 113 -12.40 -7.65 9.66
N LEU A 114 -11.28 -7.19 9.10
CA LEU A 114 -11.23 -6.70 7.73
C LEU A 114 -10.43 -7.67 6.85
N TYR A 115 -11.11 -8.23 5.85
CA TYR A 115 -10.54 -9.12 4.87
C TYR A 115 -10.11 -8.34 3.62
N ILE A 116 -8.81 -8.25 3.41
CA ILE A 116 -8.23 -7.56 2.26
C ILE A 116 -7.85 -8.59 1.19
N CYS A 117 -8.30 -8.37 -0.04
CA CYS A 117 -7.91 -9.17 -1.20
C CYS A 117 -7.12 -8.34 -2.21
N GLY A 118 -5.88 -8.74 -2.46
CA GLY A 118 -5.13 -8.30 -3.64
C GLY A 118 -5.55 -9.10 -4.86
N ILE A 119 -6.00 -8.43 -5.93
CA ILE A 119 -6.63 -9.08 -7.08
C ILE A 119 -5.94 -8.72 -8.40
N TYR A 120 -5.76 -9.73 -9.26
CA TYR A 120 -5.40 -9.56 -10.66
C TYR A 120 -6.27 -10.44 -11.55
N ILE A 121 -7.36 -9.92 -12.11
CA ILE A 121 -8.17 -10.68 -13.05
C ILE A 121 -7.55 -10.54 -14.44
N PRO A 122 -7.12 -11.63 -15.11
CA PRO A 122 -6.59 -11.54 -16.47
C PRO A 122 -7.67 -11.01 -17.44
N PRO A 123 -7.28 -10.39 -18.57
CA PRO A 123 -8.23 -10.05 -19.62
C PRO A 123 -8.97 -11.32 -20.13
N LYS A 124 -10.25 -11.22 -20.52
CA LYS A 124 -11.07 -12.38 -20.96
C LYS A 124 -10.44 -13.21 -22.09
N ASN A 125 -9.66 -12.58 -22.97
CA ASN A 125 -8.97 -13.26 -24.07
C ASN A 125 -7.62 -13.87 -23.64
N SER A 126 -7.26 -13.79 -22.36
CA SER A 126 -6.05 -14.38 -21.82
C SER A 126 -6.24 -15.89 -21.65
N PRO A 127 -5.24 -16.72 -21.98
CA PRO A 127 -5.25 -18.16 -21.65
C PRO A 127 -5.37 -18.46 -20.14
N HIS A 128 -5.18 -17.43 -19.30
CA HIS A 128 -5.26 -17.54 -17.85
C HIS A 128 -6.61 -17.12 -17.27
N TYR A 129 -7.57 -16.64 -18.09
CA TYR A 129 -8.90 -16.31 -17.61
C TYR A 129 -9.71 -17.59 -17.38
N ASN A 130 -10.19 -17.81 -16.16
CA ASN A 130 -11.05 -18.94 -15.84
C ASN A 130 -12.00 -18.60 -14.68
N ASN A 131 -13.28 -18.34 -14.98
CA ASN A 131 -14.37 -18.08 -14.03
C ASN A 131 -13.95 -17.29 -12.77
N GLU A 132 -13.17 -16.22 -12.95
CA GLU A 132 -12.51 -15.54 -11.83
C GLU A 132 -13.52 -14.89 -10.87
N TYR A 133 -14.66 -14.41 -11.40
CA TYR A 133 -15.74 -13.80 -10.62
C TYR A 133 -16.54 -14.80 -9.79
N GLU A 134 -16.90 -15.95 -10.34
CA GLU A 134 -17.60 -17.04 -9.61
C GLU A 134 -16.75 -17.55 -8.43
N GLY A 135 -15.45 -17.72 -8.66
CA GLY A 135 -14.51 -18.10 -7.60
C GLY A 135 -14.35 -17.01 -6.54
N LEU A 136 -14.32 -15.73 -6.94
CA LEU A 136 -14.27 -14.60 -6.01
C LEU A 136 -15.56 -14.47 -5.18
N GLU A 137 -16.72 -14.66 -5.80
CA GLU A 137 -18.03 -14.67 -5.13
C GLU A 137 -18.11 -15.78 -4.08
N SER A 138 -17.67 -16.99 -4.43
CA SER A 138 -17.60 -18.12 -3.50
C SER A 138 -16.69 -17.83 -2.29
N GLU A 139 -15.54 -17.19 -2.54
CA GLU A 139 -14.59 -16.78 -1.48
C GLU A 139 -15.19 -15.70 -0.56
N ILE A 140 -15.88 -14.72 -1.12
CA ILE A 140 -16.58 -13.67 -0.37
C ILE A 140 -17.70 -14.29 0.45
N SER A 141 -18.53 -15.15 -0.15
CA SER A 141 -19.61 -15.85 0.56
C SER A 141 -19.07 -16.64 1.76
N PHE A 142 -17.94 -17.33 1.61
CA PHE A 142 -17.31 -18.10 2.71
C PHE A 142 -16.83 -17.23 3.88
N LEU A 143 -16.49 -15.96 3.61
CA LEU A 143 -15.99 -15.01 4.60
C LEU A 143 -17.05 -14.03 5.10
N SER A 144 -18.21 -13.94 4.43
CA SER A 144 -19.22 -12.88 4.62
C SER A 144 -19.71 -12.74 6.06
N SER A 145 -19.84 -13.84 6.79
CA SER A 145 -20.25 -13.85 8.20
C SER A 145 -19.14 -13.50 9.19
N LYS A 146 -17.90 -13.33 8.72
CA LYS A 146 -16.71 -13.16 9.58
C LYS A 146 -16.23 -11.73 9.67
N GLY A 147 -16.60 -10.87 8.72
CA GLY A 147 -16.22 -9.46 8.73
C GLY A 147 -16.37 -8.78 7.39
N ASN A 148 -15.78 -7.58 7.30
CA ASN A 148 -15.92 -6.70 6.14
C ASN A 148 -14.81 -6.93 5.11
N PHE A 149 -15.02 -6.45 3.89
CA PHE A 149 -14.11 -6.66 2.77
C PHE A 149 -13.47 -5.36 2.29
N LEU A 150 -12.22 -5.46 1.83
CA LEU A 150 -11.57 -4.49 0.95
C LEU A 150 -10.84 -5.23 -0.18
N LEU A 151 -11.44 -5.21 -1.35
CA LEU A 151 -10.88 -5.78 -2.58
C LEU A 151 -10.13 -4.69 -3.31
N MET A 152 -8.86 -4.93 -3.65
CA MET A 152 -8.04 -3.95 -4.36
C MET A 152 -7.17 -4.60 -5.43
N GLY A 153 -7.17 -4.01 -6.62
CA GLY A 153 -6.29 -4.47 -7.69
C GLY A 153 -6.80 -4.21 -9.08
N ASP A 154 -6.22 -4.91 -10.04
CA ASP A 154 -6.53 -4.80 -11.46
C ASP A 154 -7.55 -5.88 -11.82
N PHE A 155 -8.78 -5.43 -12.07
CA PHE A 155 -9.88 -6.32 -12.43
C PHE A 155 -9.99 -6.53 -13.95
N ASN A 156 -9.23 -5.78 -14.77
CA ASN A 156 -9.41 -5.71 -16.22
C ASN A 156 -10.88 -5.47 -16.65
N SER A 157 -11.63 -4.78 -15.78
CA SER A 157 -13.06 -4.54 -15.90
C SER A 157 -13.34 -3.07 -16.03
N ARG A 158 -14.22 -2.70 -16.95
CA ARG A 158 -14.61 -1.31 -17.21
C ARG A 158 -16.08 -1.22 -16.89
N VAL A 159 -16.43 -0.42 -15.89
CA VAL A 159 -17.81 -0.34 -15.38
C VAL A 159 -18.50 0.98 -15.72
N SER A 160 -17.87 1.84 -16.53
CA SER A 160 -18.33 3.20 -16.80
C SER A 160 -18.74 3.93 -15.51
N ASN A 161 -19.92 4.56 -15.47
CA ASN A 161 -20.60 5.12 -14.29
C ASN A 161 -21.86 4.34 -13.89
N TYR A 162 -21.98 3.05 -14.25
CA TYR A 162 -23.11 2.23 -13.83
C TYR A 162 -23.10 1.99 -12.31
N SER A 163 -24.29 1.91 -11.71
CA SER A 163 -24.47 1.70 -10.27
C SER A 163 -23.96 0.33 -9.83
N ASP A 164 -23.32 0.32 -8.67
CA ASP A 164 -22.81 -0.84 -7.95
C ASP A 164 -23.73 -1.23 -6.76
N PHE A 165 -25.01 -0.85 -6.86
CA PHE A 165 -26.05 -1.02 -5.85
C PHE A 165 -27.43 -1.07 -6.54
N VAL A 166 -28.44 -1.57 -5.85
CA VAL A 166 -29.83 -1.58 -6.30
C VAL A 166 -30.41 -0.17 -6.16
N ALA A 167 -30.69 0.49 -7.27
CA ALA A 167 -31.27 1.83 -7.24
C ALA A 167 -32.76 1.79 -6.87
N ASN A 168 -33.22 2.78 -6.09
CA ASN A 168 -34.62 2.99 -5.72
C ASN A 168 -35.29 1.83 -4.97
N ASP A 169 -34.56 1.13 -4.11
CA ASP A 169 -35.09 0.06 -3.25
C ASP A 169 -35.59 0.57 -1.88
N GLU A 170 -35.33 1.85 -1.55
CA GLU A 170 -35.74 2.51 -0.30
C GLU A 170 -37.27 2.69 -0.16
N ASN A 171 -38.03 2.63 -1.27
CA ASN A 171 -39.46 2.99 -1.28
C ASN A 171 -40.34 2.14 -2.22
N ASN A 172 -39.94 0.91 -2.56
CA ASN A 172 -40.77 0.06 -3.41
C ASN A 172 -41.89 -0.61 -2.60
N ILE A 173 -42.96 0.15 -2.31
CA ILE A 173 -44.19 -0.32 -1.66
C ILE A 173 -44.72 -1.61 -2.31
N ASN A 174 -44.56 -1.73 -3.64
CA ASN A 174 -44.99 -2.89 -4.42
C ASN A 174 -44.15 -4.17 -4.21
N LEU A 175 -42.97 -4.10 -3.56
CA LEU A 175 -42.09 -5.24 -3.31
C LEU A 175 -42.01 -5.62 -1.83
N THR A 176 -42.61 -4.83 -0.93
CA THR A 176 -42.59 -5.07 0.53
C THR A 176 -43.13 -6.45 0.93
N HIS A 177 -44.03 -7.05 0.14
CA HIS A 177 -44.56 -8.39 0.37
C HIS A 177 -43.68 -9.55 -0.16
N ILE A 178 -42.64 -9.24 -0.96
CA ILE A 178 -41.78 -10.24 -1.62
C ILE A 178 -40.35 -10.22 -1.03
N LEU A 179 -39.94 -9.10 -0.44
CA LEU A 179 -38.65 -8.96 0.21
C LEU A 179 -38.65 -9.56 1.63
N PRO A 180 -37.55 -10.18 2.08
CA PRO A 180 -37.41 -10.63 3.47
C PRO A 180 -37.55 -9.47 4.48
N ASP A 181 -38.07 -9.76 5.68
CA ASP A 181 -38.21 -8.77 6.75
C ASP A 181 -36.88 -8.10 7.17
N ASN A 182 -35.75 -8.77 6.93
CA ASN A 182 -34.41 -8.26 7.22
C ASN A 182 -33.73 -7.59 6.01
N TYR A 183 -34.46 -7.34 4.92
CA TYR A 183 -33.96 -6.57 3.78
C TYR A 183 -33.56 -5.17 4.24
N LYS A 184 -32.34 -4.77 3.88
CA LYS A 184 -31.84 -3.41 4.09
C LYS A 184 -31.64 -2.78 2.73
N SER A 185 -32.31 -1.65 2.51
CA SER A 185 -32.12 -0.87 1.30
C SER A 185 -30.69 -0.35 1.20
N ASP A 186 -30.18 -0.30 -0.02
CA ASP A 186 -28.82 0.14 -0.31
C ASP A 186 -28.66 1.65 -0.08
N PHE A 187 -27.52 2.05 0.51
CA PHE A 187 -27.15 3.47 0.58
C PHE A 187 -26.70 3.97 -0.80
N GLN A 188 -27.54 4.81 -1.42
CA GLN A 188 -27.36 5.26 -2.80
C GLN A 188 -26.32 6.38 -2.97
N LEU A 189 -25.05 6.06 -2.76
CA LEU A 189 -23.93 6.98 -2.99
C LEU A 189 -23.40 6.87 -4.42
N THR A 190 -23.84 7.73 -5.34
CA THR A 190 -23.38 7.67 -6.75
C THR A 190 -21.88 7.94 -6.91
N ARG A 191 -21.29 7.43 -7.99
CA ARG A 191 -19.86 7.62 -8.35
C ARG A 191 -19.70 8.25 -9.72
N LYS A 192 -18.61 8.99 -9.91
CA LYS A 192 -18.16 9.46 -11.24
C LYS A 192 -17.11 8.52 -11.84
N SER A 193 -16.93 8.61 -13.15
CA SER A 193 -15.84 7.92 -13.85
C SER A 193 -15.50 8.72 -15.10
N GLN A 194 -14.22 8.96 -15.34
CA GLN A 194 -13.72 9.48 -16.61
C GLN A 194 -13.83 8.42 -17.72
N ASP A 195 -13.68 7.13 -17.38
CA ASP A 195 -13.92 6.05 -18.32
C ASP A 195 -15.43 5.83 -18.48
N LYS A 196 -15.93 5.95 -19.71
CA LYS A 196 -17.35 5.79 -20.05
C LYS A 196 -17.68 4.46 -20.72
N ILE A 197 -16.69 3.59 -20.86
CA ILE A 197 -16.85 2.30 -21.52
C ILE A 197 -17.23 1.24 -20.49
N ILE A 198 -18.13 0.34 -20.89
CA ILE A 198 -18.42 -0.90 -20.19
C ILE A 198 -17.93 -2.10 -21.00
N ASN A 199 -17.34 -3.11 -20.35
CA ASN A 199 -17.01 -4.39 -20.97
C ASN A 199 -17.75 -5.55 -20.26
N PRO A 200 -17.77 -6.77 -20.82
CA PRO A 200 -18.46 -7.91 -20.21
C PRO A 200 -18.04 -8.16 -18.76
N GLN A 201 -16.73 -8.15 -18.47
CA GLN A 201 -16.22 -8.34 -17.11
C GLN A 201 -16.61 -7.19 -16.16
N GLY A 202 -16.88 -6.00 -16.69
CA GLY A 202 -17.46 -4.90 -15.95
C GLY A 202 -18.89 -5.18 -15.50
N ARG A 203 -19.68 -5.91 -16.30
CA ARG A 203 -21.03 -6.37 -15.87
C ARG A 203 -20.90 -7.41 -14.75
N ASP A 204 -20.04 -8.41 -14.95
CA ASP A 204 -19.76 -9.43 -13.93
C ASP A 204 -19.29 -8.80 -12.60
N LEU A 205 -18.47 -7.74 -12.67
CA LEU A 205 -18.04 -7.00 -11.48
C LEU A 205 -19.18 -6.25 -10.78
N LEU A 206 -20.07 -5.61 -11.55
CA LEU A 206 -21.22 -4.90 -10.98
C LEU A 206 -22.20 -5.87 -10.35
N ASP A 207 -22.46 -7.01 -11.00
CA ASP A 207 -23.31 -8.08 -10.47
C ASP A 207 -22.77 -8.61 -9.14
N LEU A 208 -21.45 -8.85 -9.06
CA LEU A 208 -20.78 -9.20 -7.80
C LEU A 208 -20.93 -8.11 -6.73
N CYS A 209 -20.80 -6.84 -7.10
CA CYS A 209 -20.94 -5.74 -6.15
C CYS A 209 -22.35 -5.67 -5.58
N VAL A 210 -23.36 -5.84 -6.43
CA VAL A 210 -24.77 -5.85 -6.01
C VAL A 210 -25.05 -7.10 -5.15
N SER A 211 -24.64 -8.29 -5.59
CA SER A 211 -24.95 -9.54 -4.88
C SER A 211 -24.30 -9.63 -3.50
N ALA A 212 -23.09 -9.09 -3.35
CA ALA A 212 -22.32 -9.14 -2.11
C ALA A 212 -22.33 -7.83 -1.29
N GLN A 213 -23.22 -6.88 -1.61
CA GLN A 213 -23.31 -5.56 -0.95
C GLN A 213 -21.95 -4.83 -0.87
N LEU A 214 -21.22 -4.85 -1.97
CA LEU A 214 -19.94 -4.17 -2.13
C LEU A 214 -20.08 -2.87 -2.91
N ARG A 215 -19.14 -1.96 -2.66
CA ARG A 215 -19.16 -0.57 -3.10
C ARG A 215 -17.80 -0.15 -3.63
N ILE A 216 -17.74 0.25 -4.90
CA ILE A 216 -16.55 0.75 -5.60
C ILE A 216 -16.19 2.14 -5.09
N LEU A 217 -14.98 2.33 -4.55
CA LEU A 217 -14.52 3.63 -4.01
C LEU A 217 -14.14 4.65 -5.09
N ASN A 218 -13.68 4.18 -6.25
CA ASN A 218 -13.27 5.04 -7.36
C ASN A 218 -14.41 5.96 -7.77
N GLY A 219 -14.14 7.26 -7.84
CA GLY A 219 -15.15 8.23 -8.25
C GLY A 219 -16.16 8.68 -7.21
N ARG A 220 -16.12 8.19 -5.96
CA ARG A 220 -17.13 8.54 -4.93
C ARG A 220 -16.56 9.24 -3.69
N PHE A 221 -15.26 9.12 -3.40
CA PHE A 221 -14.63 9.70 -2.20
C PHE A 221 -13.73 10.90 -2.50
N ILE A 222 -13.51 11.70 -1.46
CA ILE A 222 -12.52 12.79 -1.46
C ILE A 222 -11.17 12.22 -1.89
N GLY A 223 -10.52 12.90 -2.84
CA GLY A 223 -9.28 12.46 -3.49
C GLY A 223 -9.47 11.94 -4.93
N ASP A 224 -10.68 11.45 -5.27
CA ASP A 224 -10.99 10.92 -6.59
C ASP A 224 -12.43 11.22 -7.06
N LEU A 225 -13.03 12.34 -6.65
CA LEU A 225 -14.42 12.68 -6.98
C LEU A 225 -14.75 12.77 -8.48
N LEU A 226 -13.74 12.81 -9.36
CA LEU A 226 -13.91 12.81 -10.82
C LEU A 226 -13.82 11.41 -11.43
N GLY A 227 -13.40 10.40 -10.67
CA GLY A 227 -13.16 9.03 -11.12
C GLY A 227 -12.02 8.94 -12.14
N ASN A 228 -10.79 9.24 -11.70
CA ASN A 228 -9.64 9.38 -12.59
C ASN A 228 -9.27 8.06 -13.27
N MET A 229 -8.73 8.13 -14.49
CA MET A 229 -8.14 6.98 -15.18
C MET A 229 -7.05 6.30 -14.34
N THR A 230 -7.06 4.97 -14.30
CA THR A 230 -6.08 4.16 -13.56
C THR A 230 -5.05 3.53 -14.48
N PHE A 231 -5.33 3.42 -15.77
CA PHE A 231 -4.43 2.84 -16.77
C PHE A 231 -4.24 3.78 -17.96
N PHE A 232 -3.00 3.85 -18.44
CA PHE A 232 -2.62 4.59 -19.64
C PHE A 232 -1.73 3.74 -20.55
N SER A 233 -2.04 3.73 -21.84
CA SER A 233 -1.17 3.20 -22.89
C SER A 233 -1.02 4.23 -24.02
N MET A 234 -0.12 3.98 -24.97
CA MET A 234 -0.05 4.85 -26.16
C MET A 234 -1.37 4.86 -26.94
N LYS A 235 -2.15 3.78 -26.89
CA LYS A 235 -3.38 3.58 -27.66
C LYS A 235 -4.64 4.11 -26.96
N GLY A 236 -4.61 4.34 -25.65
CA GLY A 236 -5.79 4.73 -24.90
C GLY A 236 -5.60 4.68 -23.40
N CYS A 237 -6.69 4.83 -22.66
CA CYS A 237 -6.73 4.82 -21.21
C CYS A 237 -8.04 4.18 -20.73
N SER A 238 -8.05 3.73 -19.48
CA SER A 238 -9.20 3.10 -18.86
C SER A 238 -9.15 3.20 -17.33
N VAL A 239 -10.31 2.95 -16.71
CA VAL A 239 -10.40 2.62 -15.28
C VAL A 239 -10.55 1.11 -15.20
N VAL A 240 -9.56 0.43 -14.64
CA VAL A 240 -9.52 -1.04 -14.48
C VAL A 240 -8.99 -1.47 -13.11
N ASP A 241 -8.35 -0.55 -12.39
CA ASP A 241 -7.87 -0.75 -11.04
C ASP A 241 -8.88 -0.19 -10.03
N TYR A 242 -9.47 -1.03 -9.20
CA TYR A 242 -10.50 -0.61 -8.24
C TYR A 242 -10.11 -0.89 -6.80
N ALA A 243 -10.58 -0.03 -5.90
CA ALA A 243 -10.80 -0.40 -4.52
C ALA A 243 -12.31 -0.57 -4.30
N ILE A 244 -12.71 -1.68 -3.71
CA ILE A 244 -14.12 -2.07 -3.53
C ILE A 244 -14.28 -2.57 -2.11
N THR A 245 -15.29 -2.13 -1.39
CA THR A 245 -15.46 -2.45 0.02
C THR A 245 -16.89 -2.80 0.39
N SER A 246 -17.10 -3.52 1.49
CA SER A 246 -18.44 -3.70 2.05
C SER A 246 -19.11 -2.35 2.30
N GLU A 247 -20.41 -2.24 2.03
CA GLU A 247 -21.15 -1.00 2.27
C GLU A 247 -20.99 -0.48 3.72
N SER A 248 -21.03 -1.39 4.69
CA SER A 248 -20.80 -1.12 6.12
C SER A 248 -19.45 -0.46 6.43
N LEU A 249 -18.42 -0.64 5.59
CA LEU A 249 -17.10 -0.04 5.78
C LEU A 249 -17.00 1.37 5.18
N LEU A 250 -17.98 1.83 4.40
CA LEU A 250 -17.93 3.14 3.74
C LEU A 250 -17.74 4.29 4.73
N SER A 251 -18.38 4.24 5.90
CA SER A 251 -18.25 5.26 6.94
C SER A 251 -16.85 5.35 7.54
N SER A 252 -16.05 4.29 7.39
CA SER A 252 -14.66 4.22 7.85
C SER A 252 -13.66 4.63 6.77
N VAL A 253 -14.10 4.89 5.53
CA VAL A 253 -13.22 5.38 4.46
C VAL A 253 -13.05 6.89 4.59
N ASN A 254 -11.88 7.32 5.06
CA ASN A 254 -11.56 8.75 5.17
C ASN A 254 -11.28 9.39 3.81
N TYR A 255 -10.57 8.65 2.95
CA TYR A 255 -10.00 9.19 1.72
C TYR A 255 -9.64 8.08 0.72
N PHE A 256 -9.84 8.34 -0.57
CA PHE A 256 -9.41 7.47 -1.66
C PHE A 256 -8.82 8.28 -2.80
N ILE A 257 -7.67 7.87 -3.33
CA ILE A 257 -7.00 8.58 -4.42
C ILE A 257 -6.42 7.64 -5.47
N VAL A 258 -6.60 8.01 -6.73
CA VAL A 258 -5.76 7.55 -7.85
C VAL A 258 -4.54 8.47 -7.95
N LYS A 259 -3.34 7.94 -7.69
CA LYS A 259 -2.08 8.70 -7.74
C LYS A 259 -1.77 9.15 -9.17
N THR A 260 -0.93 10.18 -9.26
CA THR A 260 -0.47 10.75 -10.53
C THR A 260 0.41 9.73 -11.28
N PRO A 261 0.33 9.65 -12.63
CA PRO A 261 1.10 8.68 -13.40
C PRO A 261 2.61 8.75 -13.13
N SER A 262 3.22 7.59 -12.88
CA SER A 262 4.65 7.47 -12.68
C SER A 262 5.30 6.72 -13.82
N TYR A 263 6.61 6.91 -14.00
CA TYR A 263 7.35 6.16 -15.02
C TYR A 263 7.61 4.70 -14.61
N PHE A 264 7.10 4.22 -13.47
CA PHE A 264 7.33 2.83 -13.03
C PHE A 264 6.34 1.84 -13.62
N SER A 265 5.15 2.29 -14.02
CA SER A 265 4.09 1.44 -14.60
C SER A 265 3.25 2.25 -15.59
N ASP A 266 2.50 1.55 -16.44
CA ASP A 266 1.37 2.08 -17.21
C ASP A 266 0.08 2.20 -16.38
N HIS A 267 0.03 1.54 -15.22
CA HIS A 267 -1.02 1.73 -14.23
C HIS A 267 -0.63 2.78 -13.18
N ASN A 268 -1.64 3.41 -12.60
CA ASN A 268 -1.54 4.32 -11.49
C ASN A 268 -1.84 3.58 -10.19
N GLN A 269 -1.08 3.89 -9.15
CA GLN A 269 -1.35 3.39 -7.81
C GLN A 269 -2.67 3.98 -7.29
N ILE A 270 -3.52 3.13 -6.71
CA ILE A 270 -4.69 3.54 -5.96
C ILE A 270 -4.40 3.40 -4.46
N VAL A 271 -4.90 4.33 -3.65
CA VAL A 271 -4.66 4.34 -2.20
C VAL A 271 -5.95 4.64 -1.46
N THR A 272 -6.28 3.77 -0.52
CA THR A 272 -7.39 3.91 0.42
C THR A 272 -6.82 4.22 1.80
N HIS A 273 -7.39 5.22 2.48
CA HIS A 273 -7.14 5.47 3.90
C HIS A 273 -8.39 5.08 4.69
N LEU A 274 -8.24 4.12 5.59
CA LEU A 274 -9.29 3.70 6.49
C LEU A 274 -9.05 4.28 7.87
N LYS A 275 -10.11 4.79 8.49
CA LYS A 275 -10.13 5.11 9.91
C LYS A 275 -9.96 3.82 10.71
N CYS A 276 -9.12 3.90 11.72
CA CYS A 276 -8.88 2.86 12.71
C CYS A 276 -8.89 3.53 14.08
N ASP A 277 -9.18 2.78 15.14
CA ASP A 277 -9.06 3.28 16.52
C ASP A 277 -8.22 2.27 17.34
N GLY A 278 -7.17 1.74 16.70
CA GLY A 278 -6.33 0.67 17.22
C GLY A 278 -5.25 1.17 18.18
N LYS A 279 -4.70 0.26 18.99
CA LYS A 279 -3.54 0.55 19.85
C LYS A 279 -2.36 -0.27 19.34
N LEU A 280 -1.28 0.40 18.93
CA LEU A 280 -0.04 -0.33 18.73
C LEU A 280 0.46 -0.77 20.11
N PRO A 281 0.81 -2.06 20.30
CA PRO A 281 1.61 -2.44 21.45
C PRO A 281 2.85 -1.54 21.49
N ASN A 282 3.34 -1.21 22.67
CA ASN A 282 4.50 -0.35 22.84
C ASN A 282 5.71 -1.10 22.27
N ILE A 283 5.98 -0.91 20.97
CA ILE A 283 7.16 -1.45 20.32
C ILE A 283 8.27 -0.48 20.68
N ASN A 284 8.90 -0.68 21.85
CA ASN A 284 10.14 0.01 22.21
C ASN A 284 11.30 -0.36 21.27
N ASN A 285 11.12 -1.34 20.37
CA ASN A 285 12.06 -1.64 19.30
C ASN A 285 11.73 -0.88 18.00
N ILE A 286 11.72 0.46 18.06
CA ILE A 286 12.14 1.21 16.89
C ILE A 286 13.65 1.38 17.08
N ASN A 287 14.43 0.51 16.42
CA ASN A 287 15.70 0.97 15.89
C ASN A 287 15.37 2.17 15.01
N LYS A 288 15.27 3.37 15.61
CA LYS A 288 15.25 4.61 14.86
C LYS A 288 16.54 4.49 14.08
N LYS A 289 16.42 4.40 12.77
CA LYS A 289 17.60 4.48 11.93
C LYS A 289 18.09 5.90 12.10
N ILE A 290 18.97 6.08 13.07
CA ILE A 290 19.59 7.34 13.33
C ILE A 290 20.55 7.53 12.15
N ASP A 291 20.34 8.55 11.32
CA ASP A 291 21.18 8.86 10.15
C ASP A 291 22.62 9.30 10.52
N PHE A 292 22.99 9.13 11.78
CA PHE A 292 24.27 9.47 12.36
C PHE A 292 24.69 8.43 13.39
N GLU A 293 25.99 8.29 13.56
CA GLU A 293 26.61 7.57 14.66
C GLU A 293 27.26 8.57 15.63
N PHE A 294 27.40 8.17 16.90
CA PHE A 294 28.19 8.94 17.87
C PHE A 294 29.67 8.61 17.72
N LYS A 295 30.50 9.64 17.63
CA LYS A 295 31.96 9.50 17.57
C LYS A 295 32.61 10.23 18.73
N TRP A 296 33.45 9.51 19.47
CA TRP A 296 34.34 10.08 20.48
C TRP A 296 35.25 11.15 19.86
N THR A 297 35.32 12.29 20.53
CA THR A 297 36.31 13.34 20.26
C THR A 297 37.29 13.43 21.42
N ASN A 298 38.37 14.21 21.25
CA ASN A 298 39.36 14.43 22.30
C ASN A 298 38.77 15.11 23.55
N THR A 299 37.60 15.73 23.43
CA THR A 299 36.88 16.38 24.54
C THR A 299 35.77 15.52 25.13
N SER A 300 35.35 14.45 24.46
CA SER A 300 34.22 13.62 24.88
C SER A 300 34.39 12.99 26.26
N LYS A 301 35.62 12.65 26.66
CA LYS A 301 35.91 12.06 27.98
C LYS A 301 35.63 13.04 29.10
N LEU A 302 36.18 14.26 28.99
CA LEU A 302 35.97 15.32 29.96
C LEU A 302 34.49 15.72 30.04
N LEU A 303 33.80 15.79 28.91
CA LEU A 303 32.36 16.09 28.88
C LEU A 303 31.53 15.00 29.57
N LEU A 304 31.89 13.73 29.38
CA LEU A 304 31.22 12.62 30.06
C LEU A 304 31.46 12.66 31.57
N GLU A 305 32.70 12.89 32.00
CA GLU A 305 33.04 13.03 33.43
C GLU A 305 32.26 14.18 34.07
N ASN A 306 32.09 15.31 33.37
CA ASN A 306 31.28 16.42 33.87
C ASN A 306 29.79 16.08 33.92
N GLU A 307 29.22 15.51 32.86
CA GLU A 307 27.79 15.17 32.79
C GLU A 307 27.39 14.06 33.75
N LEU A 308 28.28 13.12 34.08
CA LEU A 308 28.01 12.10 35.10
C LEU A 308 27.87 12.71 36.51
N ASN A 309 28.45 13.89 36.75
CA ASN A 309 28.34 14.63 38.01
C ASN A 309 27.14 15.59 38.03
N GLU A 310 26.41 15.72 36.92
CA GLU A 310 25.19 16.53 36.90
C GLU A 310 24.07 15.84 37.68
N LYS A 311 23.38 16.64 38.51
CA LYS A 311 22.38 16.14 39.46
C LYS A 311 21.32 15.24 38.80
N TYR A 312 20.86 15.59 37.61
CA TYR A 312 19.80 14.85 36.93
C TYR A 312 20.27 13.47 36.42
N ILE A 313 21.50 13.34 35.88
CA ILE A 313 22.05 12.04 35.45
C ILE A 313 22.31 11.14 36.65
N TYR A 314 22.85 11.73 37.72
CA TYR A 314 23.11 11.01 38.96
C TYR A 314 21.82 10.44 39.56
N GLU A 315 20.74 11.22 39.56
CA GLU A 315 19.41 10.77 39.98
C GLU A 315 18.86 9.65 39.09
N GLU A 316 19.01 9.73 37.77
CA GLU A 316 18.59 8.65 36.85
C GLU A 316 19.37 7.35 37.05
N LEU A 317 20.68 7.43 37.23
CA LEU A 317 21.55 6.27 37.50
C LEU A 317 21.22 5.63 38.86
N ASN A 318 20.99 6.44 39.90
CA ASN A 318 20.58 5.94 41.21
C ASN A 318 19.20 5.29 41.16
N ASN A 319 18.25 5.89 40.44
CA ASN A 319 16.93 5.31 40.24
C ASN A 319 17.02 3.95 39.53
N PHE A 320 17.86 3.85 38.49
CA PHE A 320 18.14 2.58 37.82
C PHE A 320 18.69 1.53 38.79
N GLN A 321 19.68 1.88 39.62
CA GLN A 321 20.28 0.96 40.60
C GLN A 321 19.30 0.51 41.69
N GLN A 322 18.38 1.40 42.11
CA GLN A 322 17.37 1.11 43.15
C GLN A 322 16.13 0.41 42.61
N THR A 323 15.92 0.43 41.29
CA THR A 323 14.78 -0.23 40.66
C THR A 323 14.96 -1.75 40.73
N ASN A 324 14.03 -2.45 41.38
CA ASN A 324 13.99 -3.90 41.35
C ASN A 324 13.43 -4.37 40.01
N PHE A 325 14.28 -4.96 39.17
CA PHE A 325 13.88 -5.56 37.90
C PHE A 325 13.55 -7.04 38.13
N GLU A 326 12.31 -7.44 37.80
CA GLU A 326 11.89 -8.83 37.87
C GLU A 326 12.81 -9.71 37.00
N ASN A 327 13.13 -10.92 37.46
CA ASN A 327 13.91 -11.90 36.68
C ASN A 327 13.04 -12.59 35.62
N THR A 328 12.47 -11.78 34.74
CA THR A 328 11.63 -12.17 33.61
C THR A 328 12.16 -11.48 32.34
N GLN A 329 11.76 -11.96 31.17
CA GLN A 329 12.14 -11.33 29.91
C GLN A 329 11.71 -9.85 29.86
N ASP A 330 10.55 -9.52 30.42
CA ASP A 330 10.04 -8.15 30.46
C ASP A 330 10.82 -7.27 31.45
N GLY A 331 11.23 -7.81 32.60
CA GLY A 331 12.12 -7.11 33.53
C GLY A 331 13.50 -6.82 32.94
N LEU A 332 14.09 -7.79 32.22
CA LEU A 332 15.34 -7.62 31.48
C LEU A 332 15.24 -6.57 30.37
N ASN A 333 14.15 -6.59 29.60
CA ASN A 333 13.89 -5.58 28.57
C ASN A 333 13.77 -4.19 29.19
N ARG A 334 13.04 -4.05 30.30
CA ARG A 334 12.86 -2.76 30.99
C ARG A 334 14.17 -2.22 31.56
N ALA A 335 15.03 -3.09 32.11
CA ALA A 335 16.35 -2.69 32.56
C ALA A 335 17.22 -2.22 31.38
N THR A 336 17.19 -2.95 30.27
CA THR A 336 17.95 -2.62 29.06
C THR A 336 17.49 -1.31 28.43
N ASP A 337 16.18 -1.04 28.39
CA ASP A 337 15.61 0.20 27.87
C ASP A 337 16.07 1.40 28.71
N LEU A 338 15.91 1.34 30.04
CA LEU A 338 16.28 2.45 30.93
C LEU A 338 17.77 2.80 30.86
N ILE A 339 18.65 1.79 30.91
CA ILE A 339 20.09 2.04 30.84
C ILE A 339 20.50 2.54 29.44
N SER A 340 19.83 2.06 28.37
CA SER A 340 20.08 2.53 27.01
C SER A 340 19.67 3.98 26.81
N ASP A 341 18.56 4.42 27.39
CA ASP A 341 18.10 5.81 27.34
C ASP A 341 19.08 6.76 28.04
N ILE A 342 19.62 6.35 29.20
CA ILE A 342 20.67 7.09 29.90
C ILE A 342 21.92 7.21 28.99
N TYR A 343 22.36 6.11 28.38
CA TYR A 343 23.51 6.13 27.48
C TYR A 343 23.30 6.98 26.22
N ILE A 344 22.10 6.96 25.63
CA ILE A 344 21.77 7.78 24.46
C ILE A 344 21.79 9.26 24.84
N THR A 345 21.23 9.62 26.00
CA THR A 345 21.22 10.99 26.53
C THR A 345 22.65 11.50 26.76
N LEU A 346 23.49 10.70 27.43
CA LEU A 346 24.91 11.02 27.62
C LEU A 346 25.65 11.15 26.29
N SER A 347 25.40 10.24 25.35
CA SER A 347 26.02 10.27 24.02
C SER A 347 25.64 11.55 23.25
N HIS A 348 24.40 12.02 23.39
CA HIS A 348 23.94 13.26 22.77
C HIS A 348 24.67 14.51 23.26
N LYS A 349 25.07 14.52 24.53
CA LYS A 349 25.76 15.65 25.15
C LYS A 349 27.28 15.58 25.00
N CYS A 350 27.85 14.38 25.07
CA CYS A 350 29.30 14.20 25.18
C CYS A 350 29.96 13.87 23.84
N MET A 351 29.21 13.36 22.85
CA MET A 351 29.79 12.83 21.62
C MET A 351 29.36 13.62 20.38
N ARG A 352 30.24 13.67 19.39
CA ARG A 352 29.92 14.32 18.12
C ARG A 352 29.06 13.39 17.26
N LYS A 353 28.00 13.93 16.67
CA LYS A 353 27.21 13.24 15.64
C LYS A 353 27.97 13.22 14.31
N ARG A 354 28.29 12.03 13.81
CA ARG A 354 28.82 11.83 12.45
C ARG A 354 27.69 11.30 11.56
N TYR A 355 27.15 12.17 10.73
CA TYR A 355 26.17 11.80 9.72
C TYR A 355 26.82 10.94 8.64
N PHE A 356 26.13 9.89 8.20
CA PHE A 356 26.59 9.09 7.06
C PHE A 356 26.64 10.00 5.82
N LYS A 357 27.85 10.28 5.30
CA LYS A 357 27.98 10.96 4.00
C LYS A 357 27.28 10.09 2.96
N LYS A 358 26.14 10.53 2.42
CA LYS A 358 25.63 9.99 1.15
C LYS A 358 26.78 10.12 0.15
N LYS A 359 27.31 8.99 -0.34
CA LYS A 359 28.25 9.01 -1.47
C LYS A 359 27.56 9.76 -2.60
N ARG A 360 28.02 10.98 -2.92
CA ARG A 360 27.74 11.58 -4.23
C ARG A 360 28.40 10.65 -5.24
N LYS A 361 27.62 9.74 -5.83
CA LYS A 361 28.06 9.01 -7.00
C LYS A 361 28.31 10.04 -8.10
N ARG A 362 29.58 10.26 -8.42
CA ARG A 362 29.96 10.88 -9.69
C ARG A 362 29.45 9.97 -10.80
N ILE A 363 28.54 10.48 -11.61
CA ILE A 363 28.08 9.82 -12.83
C ILE A 363 28.60 10.63 -13.99
N SER A 364 29.20 9.95 -14.98
CA SER A 364 29.74 10.55 -16.19
C SER A 364 28.66 10.78 -17.26
N ASN A 365 28.91 11.82 -18.06
CA ASN A 365 28.34 12.23 -19.35
C ASN A 365 26.88 12.74 -19.42
N TRP A 366 26.09 12.71 -18.34
CA TRP A 366 24.89 13.56 -18.21
C TRP A 366 25.05 14.46 -17.00
N THR A 367 24.96 15.79 -17.18
CA THR A 367 24.93 16.71 -16.04
C THR A 367 23.68 16.41 -15.21
N ASP A 368 23.78 16.45 -13.87
CA ASP A 368 22.60 16.27 -13.00
C ASP A 368 21.48 17.26 -13.37
N SER A 369 21.84 18.44 -13.87
CA SER A 369 20.93 19.44 -14.44
C SER A 369 20.00 18.87 -15.52
N ASN A 370 20.54 18.13 -16.50
CA ASN A 370 19.74 17.55 -17.59
C ASN A 370 18.75 16.49 -17.09
N PHE A 371 19.12 15.70 -16.07
CA PHE A 371 18.21 14.75 -15.46
C PHE A 371 17.07 15.44 -14.69
N PHE A 372 17.37 16.49 -13.92
CA PHE A 372 16.36 17.27 -13.22
C PHE A 372 15.41 17.98 -14.20
N ALA A 373 15.92 18.52 -15.30
CA ALA A 373 15.10 19.09 -16.37
C ALA A 373 14.18 18.04 -17.00
N LEU A 374 14.70 16.84 -17.31
CA LEU A 374 13.90 15.73 -17.82
C LEU A 374 12.82 15.29 -16.83
N ARG A 375 13.16 15.12 -15.54
CA ARG A 375 12.20 14.75 -14.48
C ARG A 375 11.12 15.81 -14.30
N SER A 376 11.49 17.09 -14.35
CA SER A 376 10.54 18.21 -14.27
C SER A 376 9.58 18.22 -15.46
N THR A 377 10.10 17.99 -16.66
CA THR A 377 9.28 17.88 -17.88
C THR A 377 8.36 16.67 -17.84
N PHE A 378 8.85 15.51 -17.38
CA PHE A 378 8.02 14.33 -17.16
C PHE A 378 6.89 14.62 -16.17
N ASN A 379 7.20 15.24 -15.02
CA ASN A 379 6.20 15.58 -14.00
C ASN A 379 5.13 16.53 -14.54
N LEU A 380 5.50 17.50 -15.38
CA LEU A 380 4.56 18.37 -16.07
C LEU A 380 3.59 17.57 -16.95
N TYR A 381 4.11 16.69 -17.82
CA TYR A 381 3.26 15.89 -18.70
C TYR A 381 2.44 14.83 -17.96
N SER A 382 2.94 14.32 -16.84
CA SER A 382 2.18 13.43 -15.97
C SER A 382 0.97 14.12 -15.34
N LYS A 383 1.14 15.35 -14.82
CA LYS A 383 0.03 16.18 -14.33
C LYS A 383 -0.97 16.51 -15.44
N LYS A 384 -0.48 16.91 -16.62
CA LYS A 384 -1.32 17.18 -17.80
C LYS A 384 -2.11 15.95 -18.24
N LEU A 385 -1.48 14.77 -18.23
CA LEU A 385 -2.14 13.51 -18.62
C LEU A 385 -3.28 13.16 -17.67
N LYS A 386 -3.13 13.40 -16.36
CA LYS A 386 -4.22 13.19 -15.39
C LYS A 386 -5.40 14.13 -15.63
N LEU A 387 -5.14 15.39 -16.01
CA LEU A 387 -6.18 16.39 -16.27
C LEU A 387 -6.87 16.20 -17.63
N SER A 388 -6.11 15.80 -18.65
CA SER A 388 -6.56 15.67 -20.03
C SER A 388 -6.23 14.28 -20.60
N PRO A 389 -6.81 13.19 -20.07
CA PRO A 389 -6.42 11.82 -20.40
C PRO A 389 -6.67 11.42 -21.85
N PHE A 390 -7.64 12.08 -22.51
CA PHE A 390 -8.02 11.82 -23.89
C PHE A 390 -7.15 12.53 -24.92
N ASP A 391 -6.37 13.54 -24.52
CA ASP A 391 -5.48 14.27 -25.43
C ASP A 391 -4.31 13.37 -25.88
N GLN A 392 -4.35 12.99 -27.15
CA GLN A 392 -3.34 12.12 -27.75
C GLN A 392 -1.95 12.74 -27.75
N SER A 393 -1.83 14.05 -27.93
CA SER A 393 -0.53 14.75 -27.94
C SER A 393 0.12 14.73 -26.56
N ILE A 394 -0.65 14.95 -25.50
CA ILE A 394 -0.19 14.88 -24.11
C ILE A 394 0.24 13.45 -23.79
N ARG A 395 -0.55 12.45 -24.19
CA ARG A 395 -0.25 11.04 -23.97
C ARG A 395 1.03 10.59 -24.69
N LEU A 396 1.20 10.95 -25.95
CA LEU A 396 2.43 10.65 -26.71
C LEU A 396 3.66 11.28 -26.06
N LYS A 397 3.58 12.55 -25.64
CA LYS A 397 4.68 13.24 -24.94
C LYS A 397 4.97 12.60 -23.58
N TYR A 398 3.95 12.21 -22.82
CA TYR A 398 4.12 11.47 -21.57
C TYR A 398 4.93 10.17 -21.79
N PHE A 399 4.53 9.34 -22.75
CA PHE A 399 5.23 8.08 -23.02
C PHE A 399 6.66 8.30 -23.56
N PHE A 400 6.87 9.35 -24.34
CA PHE A 400 8.19 9.77 -24.81
C PHE A 400 9.13 10.08 -23.62
N TYR A 401 8.72 10.98 -22.73
CA TYR A 401 9.54 11.35 -21.56
C TYR A 401 9.66 10.21 -20.55
N SER A 402 8.61 9.40 -20.37
CA SER A 402 8.65 8.19 -19.52
C SER A 402 9.71 7.20 -20.00
N LYS A 403 9.79 6.95 -21.32
CA LYS A 403 10.82 6.07 -21.92
C LYS A 403 12.23 6.62 -21.72
N GLN A 404 12.43 7.92 -21.88
CA GLN A 404 13.72 8.57 -21.62
C GLN A 404 14.12 8.44 -20.15
N LEU A 405 13.21 8.78 -19.23
CA LEU A 405 13.46 8.72 -17.79
C LEU A 405 13.77 7.29 -17.33
N LYS A 406 13.01 6.28 -17.80
CA LYS A 406 13.31 4.85 -17.58
C LYS A 406 14.73 4.47 -18.02
N THR A 407 15.17 4.98 -19.17
CA THR A 407 16.50 4.69 -19.72
C THR A 407 17.59 5.32 -18.87
N VAL A 408 17.47 6.60 -18.53
CA VAL A 408 18.46 7.32 -17.72
C VAL A 408 18.53 6.75 -16.31
N SER A 409 17.40 6.46 -15.67
CA SER A 409 17.36 5.84 -14.33
C SER A 409 18.02 4.46 -14.30
N LYS A 410 17.94 3.68 -15.39
CA LYS A 410 18.66 2.38 -15.49
C LYS A 410 20.18 2.58 -15.61
N LEU A 411 20.63 3.55 -16.40
CA LEU A 411 22.05 3.85 -16.57
C LEU A 411 22.68 4.35 -15.26
N LYS A 412 22.01 5.27 -14.55
CA LYS A 412 22.47 5.76 -13.24
C LYS A 412 22.61 4.66 -12.17
N LYS A 413 21.93 3.51 -12.32
CA LYS A 413 22.00 2.38 -11.38
C LYS A 413 23.13 1.38 -11.68
N ARG A 414 23.68 1.38 -12.89
CA ARG A 414 24.77 0.47 -13.31
C ARG A 414 26.16 0.99 -12.95
N ILE A 415 26.24 2.26 -12.56
CA ILE A 415 27.41 2.98 -12.01
C ILE A 415 27.16 3.10 -10.51
#